data_AF-A0A355BLU0-F1
#
_entry.id   AF-A0A355BLU0-F1
#
_cell.length_a   1.000
_cell.length_b   1.000
_cell.length_c   1.000
_cell.angle_alpha   90.00
_cell.angle_beta   90.00
_cell.angle_gamma   90.00
#
_symmetry.space_group_name_H-M   'P 1'
#
loop_
_entity.id
_entity.type
_entity.pdbx_description
1 polymer ?
#
loop_
_entity_poly.entity_id
_entity_poly.type
_entity_poly.pdbx_seq_one_letter_code
_entity_poly.pdbx_strand_id
1 'polypeptide(L)'
;QALSFSVALILVAVFTKIIGCGLTARITGFSWRQSLQIGVGMIPRAEVALVIASLALARRSISDATFASVVLLVVVTTILTPPLLKWSFKDV
;
A
#
# COMPACT_ATOMS: atom_id res chain seq x y z
N GLN A 1 3.82 19.52 -8.83
CA GLN A 1 4.71 18.35 -8.96
C GLN A 1 4.54 17.34 -7.84
N ALA A 2 4.55 17.76 -6.56
CA ALA A 2 4.42 16.85 -5.41
C ALA A 2 3.13 15.99 -5.42
N LEU A 3 2.00 16.56 -5.85
CA LEU A 3 0.72 15.83 -5.89
C LEU A 3 0.72 14.70 -6.93
N SER A 4 1.21 14.97 -8.15
CA SER A 4 1.31 13.97 -9.22
C SER A 4 2.23 12.81 -8.82
N PHE A 5 3.33 13.10 -8.13
CA PHE A 5 4.24 12.09 -7.59
C PHE A 5 3.57 11.24 -6.51
N SER A 6 2.83 11.85 -5.58
CA SER A 6 2.10 11.13 -4.54
C SER A 6 1.06 10.17 -5.13
N VAL A 7 0.29 10.62 -6.13
CA VAL A 7 -0.73 9.79 -6.78
C VAL A 7 -0.08 8.62 -7.51
N ALA A 8 1.00 8.87 -8.27
CA ALA A 8 1.74 7.80 -8.94
C ALA A 8 2.30 6.77 -7.94
N LEU A 9 2.86 7.24 -6.83
CA LEU A 9 3.36 6.36 -5.76
C LEU A 9 2.26 5.50 -5.14
N ILE A 10 1.09 6.08 -4.87
CA ILE A 10 -0.04 5.34 -4.29
C ILE A 10 -0.51 4.25 -5.25
N LEU A 11 -0.68 4.57 -6.53
CA LEU A 11 -1.09 3.59 -7.54
C LEU A 11 -0.08 2.45 -7.62
N VAL A 12 1.21 2.76 -7.80
CA VAL A 12 2.26 1.73 -7.88
C VAL A 12 2.31 0.88 -6.61
N ALA A 13 2.20 1.49 -5.43
CA ALA A 13 2.22 0.78 -4.15
C ALA A 13 1.07 -0.22 -4.03
N VAL A 14 -0.15 0.18 -4.41
CA VAL A 14 -1.33 -0.68 -4.37
C VAL A 14 -1.22 -1.80 -5.40
N PHE A 15 -0.89 -1.49 -6.66
CA PHE A 15 -0.77 -2.49 -7.72
C PHE A 15 0.32 -3.52 -7.44
N THR A 16 1.50 -3.06 -6.99
CA THR A 16 2.62 -3.97 -6.69
C THR A 16 2.27 -4.92 -5.54
N LYS A 17 1.49 -4.46 -4.55
CA LYS A 17 1.05 -5.29 -3.43
C LYS A 17 0.01 -6.31 -3.85
N ILE A 18 -1.01 -5.89 -4.58
CA ILE A 18 -2.07 -6.79 -5.04
C ILE A 18 -1.50 -7.84 -5.99
N ILE A 19 -0.69 -7.43 -6.97
CA ILE A 19 -0.10 -8.35 -7.96
C ILE A 19 0.98 -9.21 -7.31
N GLY A 20 1.91 -8.64 -6.54
CA GLY A 20 3.01 -9.38 -5.93
C GLY A 20 2.54 -10.42 -4.91
N CYS A 21 1.73 -10.01 -3.94
CA CYS A 21 1.21 -10.94 -2.92
C CYS A 21 0.12 -11.85 -3.49
N GLY A 22 -0.74 -11.35 -4.39
CA GLY A 22 -1.80 -12.16 -5.01
C GLY A 22 -1.26 -13.23 -5.96
N LEU A 23 -0.26 -12.90 -6.80
CA LEU A 23 0.36 -13.89 -7.68
C LEU A 23 1.12 -14.95 -6.88
N THR A 24 1.81 -14.55 -5.81
CA THR A 24 2.49 -15.50 -4.92
C THR A 24 1.51 -16.43 -4.21
N ALA A 25 0.38 -15.90 -3.72
CA ALA A 25 -0.71 -16.70 -3.15
C ALA A 25 -1.29 -17.68 -4.17
N ARG A 26 -1.38 -17.28 -5.44
CA ARG A 26 -1.86 -18.18 -6.50
C ARG A 26 -0.90 -19.35 -6.74
N ILE A 27 0.40 -19.08 -6.74
CA ILE A 27 1.45 -20.11 -6.93
C ILE A 27 1.46 -21.09 -5.76
N THR A 28 1.15 -20.64 -4.54
CA THR A 28 1.05 -21.51 -3.36
C THR A 28 -0.27 -22.29 -3.24
N GLY A 29 -1.14 -22.22 -4.26
CA GLY A 29 -2.34 -23.06 -4.36
C GLY A 29 -3.65 -22.41 -3.88
N PHE A 30 -3.65 -21.12 -3.54
CA PHE A 30 -4.88 -20.42 -3.17
C PHE A 30 -5.77 -20.15 -4.39
N SER A 31 -7.09 -20.07 -4.16
CA SER A 31 -8.06 -19.65 -5.18
C SER A 31 -7.83 -18.19 -5.58
N TRP A 32 -8.34 -17.79 -6.76
CA TRP A 32 -8.21 -16.41 -7.25
C TRP A 32 -8.80 -15.39 -6.27
N ARG A 33 -9.93 -15.73 -5.63
CA ARG A 33 -10.58 -14.92 -4.59
C ARG A 33 -9.71 -14.78 -3.35
N GLN A 34 -9.20 -15.88 -2.81
CA GLN A 34 -8.31 -15.87 -1.63
C GLN A 34 -7.01 -15.10 -1.92
N SER A 35 -6.48 -15.24 -3.13
CA SER A 35 -5.28 -14.52 -3.57
C SER A 35 -5.49 -13.00 -3.58
N LEU A 36 -6.65 -12.53 -4.07
CA LEU A 36 -7.02 -11.12 -4.02
C LEU A 36 -7.23 -10.62 -2.58
N GLN A 37 -7.88 -11.41 -1.72
CA GLN A 37 -8.06 -11.09 -0.30
C GLN A 37 -6.72 -10.91 0.41
N ILE A 38 -5.75 -11.80 0.16
CA ILE A 38 -4.40 -11.70 0.69
C ILE A 38 -3.70 -10.46 0.15
N GLY A 39 -3.80 -10.19 -1.16
CA GLY A 39 -3.20 -9.00 -1.78
C GLY A 39 -3.71 -7.69 -1.19
N VAL A 40 -5.03 -7.57 -1.01
CA VAL A 40 -5.69 -6.40 -0.41
C VAL A 40 -5.36 -6.28 1.08
N GLY A 41 -5.33 -7.40 1.81
CA GLY A 41 -4.98 -7.42 3.24
C GLY A 41 -3.54 -6.98 3.53
N MET A 42 -2.65 -7.04 2.54
CA MET A 42 -1.22 -6.69 2.68
C MET A 42 -0.89 -5.26 2.23
N ILE A 43 -1.90 -4.46 1.88
CA ILE A 43 -1.78 -3.03 1.53
C ILE A 43 -1.35 -2.16 2.72
N PRO A 44 -1.97 -2.24 3.92
CA PRO A 44 -1.68 -1.29 4.99
C PRO A 44 -0.24 -1.45 5.47
N ARG A 45 0.50 -0.34 5.42
CA ARG A 45 1.87 -0.19 5.95
C ARG A 45 1.92 1.11 6.71
N ALA A 46 1.82 1.07 8.03
CA ALA A 46 1.79 2.28 8.84
C ALA A 46 3.13 2.52 9.54
N GLU A 47 3.46 1.68 10.51
CA GLU A 47 4.57 1.92 11.44
C GLU A 47 5.94 1.99 10.73
N VAL A 48 6.30 0.95 9.96
CA VAL A 48 7.65 0.83 9.39
C VAL A 48 7.89 1.88 8.31
N ALA A 49 6.86 2.22 7.52
CA ALA A 49 6.97 3.21 6.44
C ALA A 49 7.26 4.62 6.99
N LEU A 50 6.56 5.01 8.06
CA LEU A 50 6.74 6.31 8.70
C LEU A 50 8.09 6.42 9.43
N VAL A 51 8.54 5.35 10.07
CA VAL A 51 9.86 5.30 10.73
C VAL A 51 11.00 5.44 9.71
N ILE A 52 10.92 4.76 8.56
CA ILE A 52 11.93 4.89 7.51
C ILE A 52 11.90 6.29 6.90
N ALA A 53 10.71 6.85 6.68
CA ALA A 53 10.56 8.20 6.13
C ALA A 53 11.12 9.27 7.09
N SER A 54 10.86 9.15 8.40
CA SER A 54 11.41 10.07 9.39
C SER A 54 12.93 9.98 9.48
N LEU A 55 13.50 8.76 9.40
CA LEU A 55 14.94 8.56 9.33
C LEU A 55 15.55 9.17 8.07
N ALA A 56 14.90 9.01 6.92
CA ALA A 56 15.34 9.59 5.65
C ALA A 56 15.30 11.13 5.67
N LEU A 57 14.29 11.71 6.33
CA LEU A 57 14.17 13.16 6.53
C LEU A 57 15.26 13.68 7.47
N ALA A 58 15.54 12.96 8.56
CA ALA A 58 16.62 13.29 9.50
C ALA A 58 18.00 13.29 8.82
N ARG A 59 18.21 12.40 7.86
CA ARG A 59 19.43 12.35 7.01
C ARG A 59 19.42 13.35 5.86
N ARG A 60 18.40 14.22 5.76
CA ARG A 60 18.16 15.15 4.64
C ARG A 60 18.19 14.47 3.25
N SER A 61 17.90 13.17 3.20
CA SER A 61 17.87 12.40 1.94
C SER A 61 16.55 12.60 1.19
N ILE A 62 15.49 13.02 1.89
CA ILE A 62 14.20 13.39 1.31
C ILE A 62 13.80 14.79 1.77
N SER A 63 12.98 15.47 0.98
CA SER A 63 12.43 16.79 1.34
C SER A 63 11.15 16.65 2.18
N ASP A 64 10.77 17.72 2.88
CA ASP A 64 9.50 17.79 3.64
C ASP A 64 8.28 17.46 2.77
N ALA A 65 8.31 17.86 1.48
CA ALA A 65 7.27 17.54 0.52
C ALA A 65 7.16 16.03 0.23
N THR A 66 8.30 15.33 0.15
CA THR A 66 8.34 13.87 -0.03
C THR A 66 7.89 13.16 1.24
N PHE A 67 8.27 13.64 2.42
CA PHE A 67 7.78 13.10 3.69
C PHE A 67 6.25 13.23 3.79
N ALA A 68 5.69 14.39 3.47
CA ALA A 68 4.24 14.60 3.40
C ALA A 68 3.54 13.65 2.41
N SER A 69 4.20 13.39 1.26
CA SER A 69 3.70 12.43 0.26
C SER A 69 3.61 11.00 0.82
N VAL A 70 4.61 10.57 1.60
CA VAL A 70 4.60 9.24 2.26
C VAL A 70 3.52 9.16 3.33
N VAL A 71 3.37 10.20 4.16
CA VAL A 71 2.30 10.26 5.16
C VAL A 71 0.93 10.15 4.49
N LEU A 72 0.72 10.90 3.40
CA LEU A 72 -0.52 10.85 2.62
C LEU A 72 -0.77 9.45 2.05
N LEU A 73 0.27 8.81 1.51
CA LEU A 73 0.19 7.42 1.04
C LEU A 73 -0.25 6.46 2.16
N VAL A 74 0.32 6.58 3.36
CA VAL A 74 -0.03 5.72 4.51
C VAL A 74 -1.49 5.92 4.93
N VAL A 75 -1.93 7.18 5.05
CA VAL A 75 -3.31 7.50 5.44
C VAL A 75 -4.31 7.00 4.41
N VAL A 76 -4.07 7.30 3.12
CA VAL A 76 -4.96 6.92 2.03
C VAL A 76 -5.05 5.40 1.90
N THR A 77 -3.92 4.69 1.91
CA THR A 77 -3.92 3.22 1.80
C THR A 77 -4.59 2.56 3.00
N THR A 78 -4.42 3.10 4.21
CA THR A 78 -5.06 2.57 5.43
C THR A 78 -6.58 2.76 5.39
N ILE A 79 -7.08 3.91 4.93
CA ILE A 79 -8.52 4.17 4.81
C ILE A 79 -9.14 3.34 3.67
N LEU A 80 -8.42 3.16 2.56
CA LEU A 80 -8.90 2.38 1.41
C LEU A 80 -8.94 0.87 1.68
N THR A 81 -8.06 0.35 2.55
CA THR A 81 -7.97 -1.09 2.83
C THR A 81 -9.29 -1.70 3.33
N PRO A 82 -9.95 -1.21 4.41
CA PRO A 82 -11.18 -1.83 4.93
C PRO A 82 -12.34 -1.93 3.93
N PRO A 83 -12.68 -0.91 3.10
CA PRO A 83 -13.71 -1.05 2.07
C PRO A 83 -13.29 -2.00 0.95
N LEU A 84 -12.03 -1.98 0.51
CA LEU A 84 -11.50 -2.95 -0.47
C LEU A 84 -11.58 -4.38 0.06
N LEU A 85 -11.25 -4.58 1.33
CA LEU A 85 -11.31 -5.88 1.99
C LEU A 85 -12.78 -6.34 2.08
N LYS A 86 -13.70 -5.50 2.57
CA LYS A 86 -15.13 -5.82 2.62
C LYS A 86 -15.68 -6.21 1.24
N TRP A 87 -15.29 -5.50 0.18
CA TRP A 87 -15.68 -5.85 -1.18
C TRP A 87 -15.14 -7.22 -1.60
N SER A 88 -13.88 -7.51 -1.27
CA SER A 88 -13.24 -8.81 -1.55
C SER A 88 -13.83 -9.98 -0.76
N PHE A 89 -14.58 -9.73 0.31
CA PHE A 89 -15.26 -10.74 1.14
C PHE A 89 -16.79 -10.77 0.94
N LYS A 90 -17.38 -9.90 0.08
CA LYS A 90 -18.84 -9.76 -0.08
C LYS A 90 -19.54 -10.93 -0.80
N ASP A 91 -18.83 -12.00 -1.14
CA ASP A 91 -19.35 -13.20 -1.82
C ASP A 91 -19.54 -14.41 -0.86
N VAL A 92 -19.83 -14.16 0.43
CA VAL A 92 -20.17 -15.19 1.43
C VAL A 92 -21.64 -15.09 1.82
#